data_AF-A0A944BTA0-F1
#
_entry.id   AF-A0A944BTA0-F1
#
_cell.length_a   1.000
_cell.length_b   1.000
_cell.length_c   1.000
_cell.angle_alpha   90.00
_cell.angle_beta   90.00
_cell.angle_gamma   90.00
#
_symmetry.space_group_name_H-M   'P 1'
#
loop_
_entity.id
_entity.type
_entity.pdbx_description
1 polymer ?
#
loop_
_entity_poly.entity_id
_entity_poly.type
_entity_poly.pdbx_seq_one_letter_code
_entity_poly.pdbx_strand_id
1 'polypeptide(L)'
;MKYARYIIIILLASLLVWGIFWAKGKAGQQVCQKVDIRVENYDSSTFVNPEGIMQYLDQCHLRLKGTPMADIDLKKVEQALAKSPYLESGECVKGEDGVLLVKVRQLVPVMRVIDGDNMYYVNREGKRMPASTSFSSDVPIVKGHFTAAYPPQRLIPLINYVSGDSALNALVAMFEYRDSNNIYMIPNITGHVVNLGDASGFENKFKKLLLFYKKVMPEKGWTAYDTISVKWRHQVVGNLRSKKVIVEQVDTTGFDNNENTRPDDDVLRSAPPEKAEPAPAATKPAEKKAEKKEVKKQEKKAEKKPKKKQEKKAEKSEKTKKK
;
A
#
# COMPACT_ATOMS: atom_id res chain seq x y z
N MET A 1 -28.54 -70.93 17.02
CA MET A 1 -28.99 -69.62 16.48
C MET A 1 -28.47 -68.41 17.27
N LYS A 2 -28.64 -68.34 18.61
CA LYS A 2 -28.18 -67.18 19.41
C LYS A 2 -26.64 -67.00 19.46
N TYR A 3 -25.89 -68.10 19.67
CA TYR A 3 -24.42 -68.06 19.71
C TYR A 3 -23.77 -67.65 18.37
N ALA A 4 -24.34 -68.07 17.24
CA ALA A 4 -23.88 -67.67 15.91
C ALA A 4 -23.98 -66.16 15.69
N ARG A 5 -25.03 -65.51 16.21
CA ARG A 5 -25.19 -64.04 16.14
C ARG A 5 -24.13 -63.31 16.95
N TYR A 6 -23.78 -63.80 18.14
CA TYR A 6 -22.71 -63.21 18.96
C TYR A 6 -21.32 -63.36 18.32
N ILE A 7 -21.05 -64.52 17.70
CA ILE A 7 -19.78 -64.75 16.98
C ILE A 7 -19.63 -63.78 15.80
N ILE A 8 -20.70 -63.58 15.02
CA ILE A 8 -20.70 -62.63 13.89
C ILE A 8 -20.45 -61.20 14.38
N ILE A 9 -21.07 -60.78 15.49
CA ILE A 9 -20.88 -59.44 16.06
C ILE A 9 -19.44 -59.24 16.53
N ILE A 10 -18.83 -60.23 17.19
CA ILE A 10 -17.43 -60.15 17.65
C ILE A 10 -16.47 -60.07 16.47
N LEU A 11 -16.72 -60.82 15.40
CA LEU A 11 -15.91 -60.79 14.17
C LEU A 11 -16.04 -59.46 13.42
N LEU A 12 -17.24 -58.88 13.36
CA LEU A 12 -17.46 -57.55 12.81
C LEU A 12 -16.76 -56.47 13.64
N ALA A 13 -16.83 -56.58 14.97
CA ALA A 13 -16.16 -55.65 15.88
C ALA A 13 -14.64 -55.73 15.76
N SER A 14 -14.05 -56.93 15.66
CA SER A 14 -12.60 -57.08 15.48
C SER A 14 -12.13 -56.54 14.13
N LEU A 15 -12.91 -56.74 13.06
CA LEU A 15 -12.62 -56.21 11.73
C LEU A 15 -12.72 -54.69 11.68
N LEU A 16 -13.67 -54.09 12.41
CA LEU A 16 -13.76 -52.63 12.59
C LEU A 16 -12.54 -52.06 13.34
N VAL A 17 -12.15 -52.68 14.45
CA VAL A 17 -10.99 -52.25 15.24
C VAL A 17 -9.71 -52.36 14.41
N TRP A 18 -9.54 -53.44 13.64
CA TRP A 18 -8.41 -53.60 12.74
C TRP A 18 -8.40 -52.56 11.62
N GLY A 19 -9.55 -52.27 11.02
CA GLY A 19 -9.71 -51.23 10.01
C GLY A 19 -9.33 -49.83 10.52
N ILE A 20 -9.72 -49.49 11.75
CA ILE A 20 -9.36 -48.20 12.39
C ILE A 20 -7.85 -48.12 12.65
N PHE A 21 -7.23 -49.22 13.11
CA PHE A 21 -5.79 -49.25 13.37
C PHE A 21 -4.97 -49.11 12.07
N TRP A 22 -5.40 -49.81 11.01
CA TRP A 22 -4.79 -49.71 9.67
C TRP A 22 -4.97 -48.32 9.05
N ALA A 23 -6.16 -47.73 9.17
CA ALA A 23 -6.44 -46.37 8.71
C ALA A 23 -5.56 -45.33 9.41
N LYS A 24 -5.36 -45.45 10.73
CA LYS A 24 -4.45 -44.59 11.49
C LYS A 24 -2.99 -44.73 11.05
N GLY A 25 -2.54 -45.94 10.72
CA GLY A 25 -1.18 -46.19 10.23
C GLY A 25 -0.88 -45.53 8.88
N LYS A 26 -1.87 -45.43 7.99
CA LYS A 26 -1.71 -44.77 6.68
C LYS A 26 -1.84 -43.25 6.73
N ALA A 27 -2.63 -42.70 7.65
CA ALA A 27 -2.77 -41.25 7.80
C ALA A 27 -1.48 -40.57 8.33
N GLY A 28 -0.65 -41.29 9.10
CA GLY A 28 0.58 -40.74 9.71
C GLY A 28 1.83 -40.74 8.82
N GLN A 29 1.82 -41.46 7.70
CA GLN A 29 3.01 -41.63 6.83
C GLN A 29 3.06 -40.68 5.64
N GLN A 30 2.11 -39.76 5.54
CA GLN A 30 2.05 -38.84 4.42
C GLN A 30 3.17 -37.80 4.54
N VAL A 31 4.13 -37.85 3.62
CA VAL A 31 5.23 -36.89 3.56
C VAL A 31 4.84 -35.66 2.76
N CYS A 32 5.45 -34.52 3.09
CA CYS A 32 5.30 -33.31 2.31
C CYS A 32 6.03 -33.44 0.97
N GLN A 33 5.29 -33.58 -0.12
CA GLN A 33 5.81 -33.74 -1.48
C GLN A 33 6.00 -32.39 -2.17
N LYS A 34 5.09 -31.43 -1.90
CA LYS A 34 5.04 -30.14 -2.58
C LYS A 34 4.72 -29.03 -1.59
N VAL A 35 5.37 -27.88 -1.77
CA VAL A 35 5.03 -26.64 -1.08
C VAL A 35 4.44 -25.70 -2.13
N ASP A 36 3.18 -25.31 -1.97
CA ASP A 36 2.49 -24.33 -2.81
C ASP A 36 2.55 -22.97 -2.13
N ILE A 37 3.29 -22.02 -2.70
CA ILE A 37 3.49 -20.69 -2.11
C ILE A 37 2.62 -19.69 -2.87
N ARG A 38 1.71 -19.03 -2.17
CA ARG A 38 0.85 -17.98 -2.71
C ARG A 38 1.17 -16.65 -2.07
N VAL A 39 1.55 -15.67 -2.89
CA VAL A 39 1.83 -14.31 -2.45
C VAL A 39 0.59 -13.45 -2.69
N GLU A 40 0.02 -12.92 -1.61
CA GLU A 40 -1.07 -11.96 -1.67
C GLU A 40 -0.53 -10.54 -1.93
N ASN A 41 -1.33 -9.69 -2.60
CA ASN A 41 -0.97 -8.33 -3.03
C ASN A 41 0.19 -8.26 -4.05
N TYR A 42 0.22 -9.22 -4.98
CA TYR A 42 1.23 -9.35 -6.04
C TYR A 42 1.40 -8.10 -6.94
N ASP A 43 0.35 -7.27 -7.04
CA ASP A 43 0.26 -6.15 -7.99
C ASP A 43 0.98 -4.87 -7.51
N SER A 44 1.33 -4.77 -6.22
CA SER A 44 2.06 -3.64 -5.66
C SER A 44 3.56 -3.93 -5.67
N SER A 45 4.29 -3.48 -6.69
CA SER A 45 5.77 -3.46 -6.74
C SER A 45 6.43 -4.68 -6.09
N THR A 46 6.33 -5.84 -6.74
CA THR A 46 6.70 -7.15 -6.19
C THR A 46 8.18 -7.19 -5.76
N PHE A 47 8.44 -7.55 -4.51
CA PHE A 47 9.80 -7.78 -3.99
C PHE A 47 9.98 -9.17 -3.37
N VAL A 48 8.89 -9.95 -3.23
CA VAL A 48 8.91 -11.29 -2.67
C VAL A 48 8.51 -12.29 -3.73
N ASN A 49 9.42 -13.20 -4.05
CA ASN A 49 9.16 -14.30 -4.98
C ASN A 49 8.94 -15.61 -4.21
N PRO A 50 8.09 -16.53 -4.71
CA PRO A 50 7.93 -17.88 -4.16
C PRO A 50 9.27 -18.60 -3.91
N GLU A 51 10.19 -18.51 -4.85
CA GLU A 51 11.52 -19.14 -4.76
C GLU A 51 12.35 -18.52 -3.63
N GLY A 52 12.26 -17.20 -3.44
CA GLY A 52 12.95 -16.50 -2.36
C GLY A 52 12.42 -16.88 -0.98
N ILE A 53 11.11 -17.11 -0.86
CA ILE A 53 10.50 -17.60 0.39
C ILE A 53 10.97 -19.02 0.70
N MET A 54 11.05 -19.88 -0.32
CA MET A 54 11.55 -21.24 -0.14
C MET A 54 13.01 -21.26 0.32
N GLN A 55 13.87 -20.44 -0.30
CA GLN A 55 15.26 -20.27 0.13
C GLN A 55 15.37 -19.71 1.56
N TYR A 56 14.50 -18.75 1.92
CA TYR A 56 14.48 -18.19 3.27
C TYR A 56 14.10 -19.22 4.34
N LEU A 57 13.14 -20.10 4.02
CA LEU A 57 12.75 -21.20 4.91
C LEU A 57 13.87 -22.24 5.07
N ASP A 58 14.60 -22.54 3.97
CA ASP A 58 15.77 -23.41 4.02
C ASP A 58 16.90 -22.82 4.88
N GLN A 59 17.14 -21.51 4.79
CA GLN A 59 18.11 -20.78 5.65
C GLN A 59 17.72 -20.81 7.13
N CYS A 60 16.42 -20.86 7.43
CA CYS A 60 15.91 -21.03 8.79
C CYS A 60 15.99 -22.48 9.30
N HIS A 61 16.67 -23.39 8.57
CA HIS A 61 16.78 -24.81 8.85
C HIS A 61 15.44 -25.57 8.87
N LEU A 62 14.41 -25.02 8.22
CA LEU A 62 13.09 -25.64 8.12
C LEU A 62 12.97 -26.36 6.77
N ARG A 63 13.43 -27.62 6.73
CA ARG A 63 13.24 -28.48 5.56
C ARG A 63 11.81 -29.00 5.51
N LEU A 64 10.97 -28.31 4.74
CA LEU A 64 9.56 -28.65 4.59
C LEU A 64 9.33 -29.79 3.61
N LYS A 65 10.19 -29.94 2.59
CA LYS A 65 10.05 -30.99 1.58
C LYS A 65 10.67 -32.30 2.09
N GLY A 66 9.91 -33.38 2.00
CA GLY A 66 10.33 -34.72 2.43
C GLY A 66 10.17 -35.00 3.93
N THR A 67 9.70 -34.05 4.73
CA THR A 67 9.36 -34.29 6.15
C THR A 67 7.94 -34.88 6.27
N PRO A 68 7.70 -35.77 7.26
CA PRO A 68 6.35 -36.27 7.55
C PRO A 68 5.43 -35.10 7.89
N MET A 69 4.23 -35.06 7.29
CA MET A 69 3.27 -33.99 7.53
C MET A 69 2.87 -33.89 9.00
N ALA A 70 2.91 -34.98 9.77
CA ALA A 70 2.67 -34.97 11.21
C ALA A 70 3.72 -34.15 11.99
N ASP A 71 4.98 -34.24 11.58
CA ASP A 71 6.14 -33.65 12.28
C ASP A 71 6.36 -32.17 11.93
N ILE A 72 5.74 -31.69 10.83
CA ILE A 72 5.82 -30.29 10.45
C ILE A 72 5.03 -29.44 11.46
N ASP A 73 5.77 -28.68 12.25
CA ASP A 73 5.24 -27.69 13.17
C ASP A 73 4.93 -26.39 12.43
N LEU A 74 3.65 -26.21 12.06
CA LEU A 74 3.17 -25.04 11.32
C LEU A 74 3.51 -23.74 12.06
N LYS A 75 3.42 -23.72 13.39
CA LYS A 75 3.68 -22.51 14.16
C LYS A 75 5.13 -22.07 14.03
N LYS A 76 6.08 -23.01 13.99
CA LYS A 76 7.50 -22.67 13.77
C LYS A 76 7.74 -22.08 12.38
N VAL A 77 7.06 -22.61 11.36
CA VAL A 77 7.15 -22.10 9.99
C VAL A 77 6.57 -20.69 9.91
N GLU A 78 5.38 -20.48 10.47
CA GLU A 78 4.73 -19.16 10.51
C GLU A 78 5.56 -18.14 11.30
N GLN A 79 6.15 -18.54 12.43
CA GLN A 79 7.05 -17.69 13.20
C GLN A 79 8.34 -17.35 12.43
N ALA A 80 8.89 -18.29 11.66
CA ALA A 80 10.03 -18.01 10.80
C ALA A 80 9.65 -17.00 9.72
N LEU A 81 8.52 -17.18 9.03
CA LEU A 81 8.01 -16.23 8.03
C LEU A 81 7.76 -14.84 8.64
N ALA A 82 7.18 -14.77 9.83
CA ALA A 82 6.91 -13.52 10.54
C ALA A 82 8.19 -12.75 10.94
N LYS A 83 9.32 -13.45 11.16
CA LYS A 83 10.62 -12.83 11.42
C LYS A 83 11.21 -12.13 10.20
N SER A 84 10.80 -12.51 8.98
CA SER A 84 11.26 -11.84 7.77
C SER A 84 10.81 -10.38 7.77
N PRO A 85 11.71 -9.40 7.53
CA PRO A 85 11.32 -7.99 7.46
C PRO A 85 10.51 -7.66 6.20
N TYR A 86 10.47 -8.60 5.24
CA TYR A 86 9.82 -8.48 3.94
C TYR A 86 8.37 -8.96 3.95
N LEU A 87 7.97 -9.77 4.94
CA LEU A 87 6.63 -10.33 5.04
C LEU A 87 5.83 -9.59 6.11
N GLU A 88 4.57 -9.27 5.83
CA GLU A 88 3.65 -8.78 6.85
C GLU A 88 3.13 -9.95 7.69
N SER A 89 2.61 -10.98 7.02
CA SER A 89 2.16 -12.23 7.64
C SER A 89 2.44 -13.43 6.74
N GLY A 90 2.49 -14.61 7.35
CA GLY A 90 2.59 -15.89 6.67
C GLY A 90 1.72 -16.92 7.38
N GLU A 91 0.82 -17.55 6.64
CA GLU A 91 -0.09 -18.59 7.11
C GLU A 91 0.24 -19.91 6.42
N CYS A 92 0.30 -20.99 7.19
CA CYS A 92 0.64 -22.31 6.68
C CYS A 92 -0.52 -23.28 6.93
N VAL A 93 -0.95 -23.96 5.88
CA VAL A 93 -2.03 -24.95 5.94
C VAL A 93 -1.56 -26.26 5.34
N LYS A 94 -1.74 -27.36 6.08
CA LYS A 94 -1.53 -28.71 5.55
C LYS A 94 -2.70 -29.05 4.64
N GLY A 95 -2.42 -29.21 3.36
CA GLY A 95 -3.38 -29.68 2.37
C GLY A 95 -3.45 -31.21 2.33
N GLU A 96 -4.38 -31.69 1.51
CA GLU A 96 -4.48 -33.10 1.14
C GLU A 96 -3.29 -33.50 0.24
N ASP A 97 -3.06 -34.80 0.08
CA ASP A 97 -1.99 -35.36 -0.78
C ASP A 97 -0.55 -34.87 -0.52
N GLY A 98 -0.26 -34.39 0.69
CA GLY A 98 1.10 -34.02 1.08
C GLY A 98 1.53 -32.69 0.49
N VAL A 99 0.57 -31.81 0.19
CA VAL A 99 0.81 -30.44 -0.25
C VAL A 99 0.76 -29.50 0.95
N LEU A 100 1.80 -28.73 1.19
CA LEU A 100 1.80 -27.65 2.18
C LEU A 100 1.47 -26.33 1.47
N LEU A 101 0.33 -25.74 1.80
CA LEU A 101 -0.05 -24.42 1.29
C LEU A 101 0.53 -23.35 2.22
N VAL A 102 1.34 -22.46 1.66
CA VAL A 102 1.93 -21.32 2.36
C VAL A 102 1.40 -20.06 1.72
N LYS A 103 0.52 -19.35 2.42
CA LYS A 103 0.03 -18.03 2.01
C LYS A 103 0.87 -16.98 2.70
N VAL A 104 1.40 -16.03 1.95
CA VAL A 104 2.16 -14.92 2.52
C VAL A 104 1.61 -13.60 2.04
N ARG A 105 1.65 -12.60 2.92
CA ARG A 105 1.38 -11.21 2.56
C ARG A 105 2.70 -10.46 2.56
N GLN A 106 3.01 -9.80 1.45
CA GLN A 106 4.15 -8.92 1.37
C GLN A 106 3.94 -7.68 2.25
N LEU A 107 5.00 -7.20 2.91
CA LEU A 107 4.94 -5.97 3.69
C LEU A 107 4.78 -4.74 2.80
N VAL A 108 3.72 -3.97 3.06
CA VAL A 108 3.44 -2.72 2.33
C VAL A 108 3.90 -1.53 3.18
N PRO A 109 4.91 -0.78 2.76
CA PRO A 109 5.39 0.37 3.50
C PRO A 109 4.40 1.54 3.42
N VAL A 110 4.34 2.35 4.48
CA VAL A 110 3.56 3.61 4.50
C VAL A 110 4.43 4.85 4.64
N MET A 111 5.65 4.69 5.14
CA MET A 111 6.63 5.77 5.21
C MET A 111 8.04 5.22 5.10
N ARG A 112 8.93 6.09 4.64
CA ARG A 112 10.36 5.84 4.59
C ARG A 112 11.05 6.70 5.64
N VAL A 113 11.82 6.09 6.53
CA VAL A 113 12.53 6.77 7.61
C VAL A 113 14.00 6.90 7.26
N ILE A 114 14.54 8.11 7.45
CA ILE A 114 15.97 8.43 7.31
C ILE A 114 16.46 8.94 8.66
N ASP A 115 17.29 8.13 9.33
CA ASP A 115 17.89 8.46 10.63
C ASP A 115 19.42 8.36 10.52
N GLY A 116 20.06 9.50 10.24
CA GLY A 116 21.46 9.54 9.84
C GLY A 116 21.68 8.73 8.56
N ASP A 117 22.56 7.73 8.63
CA ASP A 117 22.86 6.80 7.53
C ASP A 117 21.88 5.62 7.45
N ASN A 118 20.98 5.47 8.44
CA ASN A 118 20.02 4.38 8.46
C ASN A 118 18.78 4.75 7.65
N MET A 119 18.54 3.99 6.59
CA MET A 119 17.37 4.14 5.73
C MET A 119 16.53 2.86 5.77
N TYR A 120 15.27 2.99 6.15
CA TYR A 120 14.35 1.86 6.26
C TYR A 120 12.91 2.30 6.02
N TYR A 121 12.08 1.36 5.60
CA TYR A 121 10.65 1.56 5.49
C TYR A 121 9.92 1.07 6.74
N VAL A 122 8.73 1.61 6.97
CA VAL A 122 7.85 1.22 8.06
C VAL A 122 6.45 1.00 7.52
N ASN A 123 5.79 -0.12 7.88
CA ASN A 123 4.39 -0.38 7.53
C ASN A 123 3.40 0.23 8.53
N ARG A 124 2.10 0.01 8.31
CA ARG A 124 1.02 0.50 9.18
C ARG A 124 1.11 -0.02 10.62
N GLU A 125 1.63 -1.23 10.80
CA GLU A 125 1.80 -1.88 12.10
C GLU A 125 3.09 -1.44 12.81
N GLY A 126 3.94 -0.65 12.15
CA GLY A 126 5.21 -0.19 12.70
C GLY A 126 6.37 -1.18 12.54
N LYS A 127 6.18 -2.26 11.78
CA LYS A 127 7.24 -3.20 11.39
C LYS A 127 8.19 -2.52 10.41
N ARG A 128 9.49 -2.72 10.64
CA ARG A 128 10.57 -2.12 9.86
C ARG A 128 11.03 -3.07 8.76
N MET A 129 11.27 -2.51 7.58
CA MET A 129 11.87 -3.18 6.44
C MET A 129 13.12 -2.41 6.01
N PRO A 130 14.30 -3.06 5.90
CA PRO A 130 15.50 -2.38 5.45
C PRO A 130 15.33 -1.87 4.01
N ALA A 131 15.89 -0.71 3.71
CA ALA A 131 15.98 -0.28 2.32
C ALA A 131 16.99 -1.16 1.58
N SER A 132 16.60 -1.69 0.41
CA SER A 132 17.48 -2.46 -0.47
C SER A 132 17.62 -1.76 -1.82
N THR A 133 18.68 -2.07 -2.57
CA THR A 133 18.86 -1.57 -3.94
C THR A 133 17.82 -2.12 -4.91
N SER A 134 17.23 -3.26 -4.59
CA SER A 134 16.21 -3.94 -5.39
C SER A 134 14.80 -3.39 -5.21
N PHE A 135 14.55 -2.49 -4.25
CA PHE A 135 13.20 -2.02 -3.93
C PHE A 135 13.14 -0.51 -3.68
N SER A 136 12.27 0.16 -4.43
CA SER A 136 11.89 1.55 -4.20
C SER A 136 10.37 1.67 -4.17
N SER A 137 9.85 2.29 -3.12
CA SER A 137 8.44 2.62 -2.99
C SER A 137 8.26 4.12 -2.80
N ASP A 138 7.30 4.70 -3.51
CA ASP A 138 6.92 6.11 -3.40
C ASP A 138 6.01 6.32 -2.20
N VAL A 139 6.63 6.52 -1.04
CA VAL A 139 5.96 6.78 0.24
C VAL A 139 6.55 8.03 0.89
N PRO A 140 5.77 8.75 1.70
CA PRO A 140 6.26 9.94 2.40
C PRO A 140 7.54 9.67 3.19
N ILE A 141 8.50 10.58 3.06
CA ILE A 141 9.79 10.46 3.73
C ILE A 141 9.73 11.20 5.07
N VAL A 142 10.27 10.57 6.11
CA VAL A 142 10.43 11.15 7.44
C VAL A 142 11.91 11.10 7.80
N LYS A 143 12.54 12.27 7.92
CA LYS A 143 13.93 12.43 8.33
C LYS A 143 14.01 12.87 9.78
N GLY A 144 14.95 12.34 10.56
CA GLY A 144 15.19 12.80 11.92
C GLY A 144 15.87 11.75 12.79
N HIS A 145 16.23 12.15 14.01
CA HIS A 145 16.82 11.24 14.99
C HIS A 145 15.74 10.71 15.93
N PHE A 146 15.48 9.40 15.86
CA PHE A 146 14.44 8.76 16.67
C PHE A 146 15.04 8.06 17.88
N THR A 147 14.39 8.20 19.03
CA THR A 147 14.79 7.53 20.28
C THR A 147 13.77 6.48 20.67
N ALA A 148 14.11 5.58 21.61
CA ALA A 148 13.14 4.63 22.16
C ALA A 148 11.92 5.34 22.79
N ALA A 149 12.11 6.56 23.33
CA ALA A 149 11.04 7.38 23.89
C ALA A 149 10.12 8.02 22.83
N TYR A 150 10.66 8.28 21.63
CA TYR A 150 9.91 8.84 20.51
C TYR A 150 10.22 8.06 19.22
N PRO A 151 9.56 6.90 19.04
CA PRO A 151 9.78 6.06 17.89
C PRO A 151 8.99 6.60 16.68
N PRO A 152 9.43 6.35 15.44
CA PRO A 152 8.81 6.92 14.22
C PRO A 152 7.34 6.52 14.07
N GLN A 153 6.93 5.40 14.66
CA GLN A 153 5.54 4.91 14.67
C GLN A 153 4.53 5.94 15.20
N ARG A 154 4.96 6.89 16.05
CA ARG A 154 4.10 7.99 16.52
C ARG A 154 3.62 8.91 15.40
N LEU A 155 4.33 8.95 14.27
CA LEU A 155 3.97 9.77 13.12
C LEU A 155 3.00 9.05 12.17
N ILE A 156 2.79 7.74 12.32
CA ILE A 156 1.90 6.95 11.44
C ILE A 156 0.50 7.58 11.29
N PRO A 157 -0.18 8.06 12.35
CA PRO A 157 -1.49 8.70 12.19
C PRO A 157 -1.45 9.97 11.32
N LEU A 158 -0.40 10.79 11.47
CA LEU A 158 -0.18 11.98 10.66
C LEU A 158 0.07 11.61 9.19
N ILE A 159 0.94 10.61 8.95
CA ILE A 159 1.25 10.15 7.59
C ILE A 159 0.00 9.57 6.92
N ASN A 160 -0.73 8.69 7.61
CA ASN A 160 -1.96 8.10 7.08
C ASN A 160 -3.02 9.16 6.75
N TYR A 161 -3.13 10.22 7.57
CA TYR A 161 -4.02 11.33 7.28
C TYR A 161 -3.66 12.06 5.99
N VAL A 162 -2.36 12.31 5.78
CA VAL A 162 -1.85 12.96 4.56
C VAL A 162 -2.01 12.06 3.34
N SER A 163 -1.61 10.79 3.44
CA SER A 163 -1.74 9.82 2.34
C SER A 163 -3.18 9.47 1.99
N GLY A 164 -4.12 9.68 2.92
CA GLY A 164 -5.56 9.50 2.69
C GLY A 164 -6.20 10.62 1.86
N ASP A 165 -5.54 11.77 1.70
CA ASP A 165 -6.04 12.91 0.93
C ASP A 165 -5.09 13.20 -0.23
N SER A 166 -5.60 13.10 -1.46
CA SER A 166 -4.79 13.27 -2.67
C SER A 166 -4.11 14.64 -2.77
N ALA A 167 -4.76 15.70 -2.30
CA ALA A 167 -4.20 17.04 -2.34
C ALA A 167 -3.12 17.24 -1.26
N LEU A 168 -3.33 16.70 -0.05
CA LEU A 168 -2.29 16.72 0.99
C LEU A 168 -1.09 15.85 0.62
N ASN A 169 -1.33 14.67 0.04
CA ASN A 169 -0.28 13.77 -0.41
C ASN A 169 0.58 14.41 -1.50
N ALA A 170 -0.04 15.11 -2.46
CA ALA A 170 0.69 15.86 -3.49
C ALA A 170 1.42 17.09 -2.92
N LEU A 171 0.91 17.68 -1.84
CA LEU A 171 1.50 18.86 -1.21
C LEU A 171 2.73 18.51 -0.37
N VAL A 172 2.80 17.35 0.27
CA VAL A 172 3.88 16.97 1.19
C VAL A 172 5.02 16.29 0.44
N ALA A 173 6.24 16.81 0.56
CA ALA A 173 7.46 16.16 0.06
C ALA A 173 8.07 15.24 1.12
N MET A 174 8.28 15.80 2.33
CA MET A 174 8.99 15.13 3.42
C MET A 174 8.58 15.75 4.77
N PHE A 175 8.70 14.97 5.83
CA PHE A 175 8.70 15.47 7.21
C PHE A 175 10.11 15.42 7.80
N GLU A 176 10.48 16.46 8.54
CA GLU A 176 11.70 16.50 9.34
C GLU A 176 11.32 16.56 10.82
N TYR A 177 11.59 15.48 11.54
CA TYR A 177 11.47 15.39 12.99
C TYR A 177 12.75 15.91 13.64
N ARG A 178 12.64 17.00 14.39
CA ARG A 178 13.73 17.54 15.20
C ARG A 178 13.58 17.15 16.67
N ASP A 179 12.39 17.38 17.21
CA ASP A 179 12.01 17.00 18.57
C ASP A 179 10.48 16.87 18.69
N SER A 180 10.00 16.42 19.86
CA SER A 180 8.57 16.16 20.11
C SER A 180 7.63 17.34 19.86
N ASN A 181 8.14 18.57 19.87
CA ASN A 181 7.40 19.82 19.67
C ASN A 181 7.78 20.54 18.37
N ASN A 182 8.67 19.97 17.56
CA ASN A 182 9.12 20.56 16.29
C ASN A 182 9.23 19.48 15.21
N ILE A 183 8.11 19.22 14.56
CA ILE A 183 7.98 18.47 13.32
C ILE A 183 7.79 19.48 12.19
N TYR A 184 8.73 19.49 11.26
CA TYR A 184 8.64 20.29 10.05
C TYR A 184 8.07 19.45 8.91
N MET A 185 7.23 20.06 8.10
CA MET A 185 6.74 19.54 6.84
C MET A 185 7.37 20.40 5.74
N ILE A 186 8.03 19.72 4.81
CA ILE A 186 8.58 20.29 3.60
C ILE A 186 7.53 20.08 2.50
N PRO A 187 6.90 21.14 1.98
CA PRO A 187 5.95 21.00 0.88
C PRO A 187 6.65 20.83 -0.47
N ASN A 188 5.97 20.24 -1.44
CA ASN A 188 6.34 20.24 -2.87
C ASN A 188 6.17 21.63 -3.53
N ILE A 189 6.13 22.69 -2.72
CA ILE A 189 6.05 24.08 -3.14
C ILE A 189 7.29 24.78 -2.62
N THR A 190 8.11 25.28 -3.53
CA THR A 190 9.31 26.03 -3.18
C THR A 190 8.93 27.34 -2.50
N GLY A 191 9.60 27.66 -1.39
CA GLY A 191 9.51 28.98 -0.79
C GLY A 191 9.37 28.98 0.73
N HIS A 192 8.92 27.91 1.37
CA HIS A 192 8.83 27.89 2.83
C HIS A 192 8.80 26.46 3.37
N VAL A 193 9.15 26.32 4.64
CA VAL A 193 8.89 25.10 5.43
C VAL A 193 7.74 25.34 6.40
N VAL A 194 7.03 24.28 6.77
CA VAL A 194 5.88 24.38 7.69
C VAL A 194 6.22 23.71 9.01
N ASN A 195 6.26 24.45 10.12
CA ASN A 195 6.40 23.86 11.46
C ASN A 195 5.01 23.46 12.00
N LEU A 196 4.76 22.15 12.04
CA LEU A 196 3.53 21.57 12.60
C LEU A 196 3.52 21.57 14.12
N GLY A 197 4.69 21.64 14.76
CA GLY A 197 4.84 21.45 16.19
C GLY A 197 4.90 19.97 16.54
N ASP A 198 3.96 19.51 17.37
CA ASP A 198 3.80 18.09 17.72
C ASP A 198 2.93 17.31 16.70
N ALA A 199 2.87 15.99 16.87
CA ALA A 199 2.07 15.11 16.01
C ALA A 199 0.56 15.11 16.35
N SER A 200 0.11 15.96 17.28
CA SER A 200 -1.29 16.03 17.69
C SER A 200 -2.08 17.05 16.87
N GLY A 201 -3.40 16.86 16.77
CA GLY A 201 -4.32 17.85 16.18
C GLY A 201 -4.00 18.24 14.73
N PHE A 202 -3.36 17.35 13.96
CA PHE A 202 -2.88 17.62 12.60
C PHE A 202 -4.00 18.08 11.65
N GLU A 203 -5.22 17.58 11.80
CA GLU A 203 -6.36 18.01 10.98
C GLU A 203 -6.58 19.53 11.05
N ASN A 204 -6.60 20.08 12.26
CA ASN A 204 -6.81 21.52 12.47
C ASN A 204 -5.59 22.33 12.01
N LYS A 205 -4.39 21.76 12.11
CA LYS A 205 -3.16 22.39 11.63
C LYS A 205 -3.17 22.49 10.10
N PHE A 206 -3.50 21.43 9.39
CA PHE A 206 -3.64 21.44 7.93
C PHE A 206 -4.78 22.36 7.46
N LYS A 207 -5.93 22.38 8.14
CA LYS A 207 -7.01 23.33 7.83
C LYS A 207 -6.54 24.79 7.90
N LYS A 208 -5.78 25.16 8.94
CA LYS A 208 -5.19 26.50 9.06
C LYS A 208 -4.13 26.78 8.00
N LEU A 209 -3.29 25.80 7.70
CA LEU A 209 -2.27 25.92 6.65
C LEU A 209 -2.92 26.21 5.29
N LEU A 210 -3.93 25.41 4.92
CA LEU A 210 -4.67 25.60 3.68
C LEU A 210 -5.41 26.95 3.64
N LEU A 211 -5.96 27.39 4.77
CA LEU A 211 -6.56 28.73 4.87
C LEU A 211 -5.52 29.84 4.67
N PHE A 212 -4.31 29.68 5.22
CA PHE A 212 -3.20 30.60 5.03
C PHE A 212 -2.76 30.65 3.56
N TYR A 213 -2.62 29.50 2.91
CA TYR A 213 -2.32 29.42 1.47
C TYR A 213 -3.41 30.05 0.61
N LYS A 214 -4.68 29.95 1.01
CA LYS A 214 -5.79 30.52 0.25
C LYS A 214 -5.91 32.04 0.42
N LYS A 215 -5.62 32.58 1.60
CA LYS A 215 -5.91 33.98 1.95
C LYS A 215 -4.68 34.89 2.02
N VAL A 216 -3.53 34.37 2.41
CA VAL A 216 -2.33 35.18 2.69
C VAL A 216 -1.31 35.07 1.56
N MET A 217 -1.08 33.86 1.03
CA MET A 217 -0.10 33.67 -0.05
C MET A 217 -0.39 34.44 -1.33
N PRO A 218 -1.65 34.61 -1.80
CA PRO A 218 -1.94 35.42 -2.98
C PRO A 218 -1.59 36.90 -2.81
N GLU A 219 -1.67 37.41 -1.57
CA GLU A 219 -1.43 38.82 -1.25
C GLU A 219 0.04 39.11 -0.94
N LYS A 220 0.73 38.19 -0.27
CA LYS A 220 2.13 38.37 0.17
C LYS A 220 3.16 37.73 -0.76
N GLY A 221 2.76 36.74 -1.55
CA GLY A 221 3.64 35.94 -2.38
C GLY A 221 4.21 34.71 -1.66
N TRP A 222 4.50 33.67 -2.45
CA TRP A 222 4.96 32.36 -1.96
C TRP A 222 6.39 32.35 -1.39
N THR A 223 7.18 33.38 -1.66
CA THR A 223 8.57 33.51 -1.20
C THR A 223 8.72 34.49 -0.03
N ALA A 224 7.65 35.11 0.44
CA ALA A 224 7.70 36.12 1.50
C ALA A 224 8.12 35.55 2.86
N TYR A 225 7.79 34.29 3.12
CA TYR A 225 8.04 33.62 4.38
C TYR A 225 9.13 32.56 4.21
N ASP A 226 9.93 32.34 5.24
CA ASP A 226 10.87 31.22 5.30
C ASP A 226 10.25 30.02 6.03
N THR A 227 9.60 30.29 7.17
CA THR A 227 8.92 29.28 7.99
C THR A 227 7.51 29.71 8.32
N ILE A 228 6.55 28.79 8.17
CA ILE A 228 5.15 28.97 8.57
C ILE A 228 4.84 28.01 9.71
N SER A 229 4.59 28.54 10.90
CA SER A 229 4.30 27.73 12.09
C SER A 229 2.80 27.65 12.33
N VAL A 230 2.26 26.43 12.34
CA VAL A 230 0.84 26.13 12.64
C VAL A 230 0.65 25.44 14.00
N LYS A 231 1.73 25.34 14.80
CA LYS A 231 1.76 24.61 16.08
C LYS A 231 0.75 25.08 17.13
N TRP A 232 0.36 26.34 17.12
CA TRP A 232 -0.55 26.92 18.12
C TRP A 232 -2.01 26.87 17.67
N ARG A 233 -2.94 26.57 18.58
CA ARG A 233 -4.35 26.30 18.25
C ARG A 233 -5.02 27.34 17.33
N HIS A 234 -4.96 28.63 17.68
CA HIS A 234 -5.73 29.69 17.02
C HIS A 234 -4.91 30.67 16.17
N GLN A 235 -3.64 30.36 15.90
CA GLN A 235 -2.76 31.27 15.16
C GLN A 235 -1.87 30.53 14.16
N VAL A 236 -1.49 31.26 13.12
CA VAL A 236 -0.44 30.90 12.17
C VAL A 236 0.60 31.99 12.26
N VAL A 237 1.87 31.62 12.48
CA VAL A 237 2.97 32.58 12.58
C VAL A 237 3.91 32.37 11.41
N GLY A 238 4.05 33.37 10.56
CA GLY A 238 5.00 33.36 9.44
C GLY A 238 6.25 34.15 9.79
N ASN A 239 7.42 33.51 9.74
CA ASN A 239 8.70 34.20 9.83
C ASN A 239 9.07 34.71 8.45
N LEU A 240 9.27 36.02 8.34
CA LEU A 240 9.65 36.68 7.10
C LEU A 240 11.04 36.20 6.64
N ARG A 241 11.18 36.07 5.33
CA ARG A 241 12.43 35.67 4.69
C ARG A 241 13.40 36.83 4.62
N SER A 242 14.58 36.68 5.24
CA SER A 242 15.64 37.70 5.17
C SER A 242 16.63 37.49 4.01
N LYS A 243 16.69 36.30 3.40
CA LYS A 243 17.64 35.94 2.32
C LYS A 243 16.92 35.59 1.02
N LYS A 244 17.44 36.05 -0.13
CA LYS A 244 16.86 35.80 -1.46
C LYS A 244 16.88 34.29 -1.78
N VAL A 245 15.78 33.76 -2.34
CA VAL A 245 15.77 32.39 -2.90
C VAL A 245 16.67 32.39 -4.12
N ILE A 246 17.69 31.54 -4.14
CA ILE A 246 18.38 31.18 -5.38
C ILE A 246 17.61 30.00 -5.93
N VAL A 247 16.78 30.25 -6.95
CA VAL A 247 16.27 29.18 -7.80
C VAL A 247 17.32 29.03 -8.88
N GLU A 248 18.15 28.00 -8.82
CA GLU A 248 18.99 27.63 -9.95
C GLU A 248 18.04 27.29 -11.11
N GLN A 249 18.05 28.11 -12.15
CA GLN A 249 17.36 27.79 -13.39
C GLN A 249 18.17 26.65 -14.01
N VAL A 250 17.60 25.45 -14.05
CA VAL A 250 18.17 24.40 -14.88
C VAL A 250 17.97 24.85 -16.32
N ASP A 251 19.05 25.31 -16.96
CA ASP A 251 19.06 25.65 -18.38
C ASP A 251 18.70 24.39 -19.19
N THR A 252 17.43 24.25 -19.56
CA THR A 252 16.96 23.18 -20.46
C THR A 252 17.37 23.43 -21.92
N THR A 253 18.17 24.46 -22.20
CA THR A 253 18.64 24.81 -23.55
C THR A 253 19.79 23.93 -24.06
N GLY A 254 20.15 22.86 -23.34
CA GLY A 254 21.22 21.93 -23.72
C GLY A 254 20.80 20.47 -23.89
N PHE A 255 19.50 20.15 -23.91
CA PHE A 255 19.05 18.82 -24.37
C PHE A 255 18.95 18.84 -25.89
N ASP A 256 20.10 18.61 -26.53
CA ASP A 256 20.13 18.17 -27.92
C ASP A 256 19.30 16.88 -28.02
N ASN A 257 18.19 16.96 -28.76
CA ASN A 257 17.44 15.79 -29.20
C ASN A 257 18.28 15.05 -30.26
N ASN A 258 19.38 14.42 -29.85
CA ASN A 258 20.05 13.40 -30.66
C ASN A 258 19.62 12.02 -30.18
N GLU A 259 18.40 11.66 -30.56
CA GLU A 259 17.98 10.27 -30.65
C GLU A 259 18.75 9.64 -31.81
N ASN A 260 20.01 9.24 -31.56
CA ASN A 260 20.79 8.29 -32.37
C ASN A 260 22.16 8.03 -31.71
N THR A 261 22.16 7.24 -30.63
CA THR A 261 23.33 6.39 -30.31
C THR A 261 22.86 5.14 -29.57
N ARG A 262 22.16 4.26 -30.29
CA ARG A 262 22.27 2.83 -30.01
C ARG A 262 23.50 2.35 -30.78
N PRO A 263 24.46 1.65 -30.16
CA PRO A 263 25.49 0.97 -30.93
C PRO A 263 24.81 -0.12 -31.76
N ASP A 264 24.91 0.01 -33.08
CA ASP A 264 24.49 -1.03 -34.02
C ASP A 264 25.37 -2.27 -33.81
N ASP A 265 24.77 -3.34 -33.30
CA ASP A 265 25.30 -4.69 -33.39
C ASP A 265 25.14 -5.17 -34.83
N ASP A 266 26.21 -5.05 -35.62
CA ASP A 266 26.28 -5.62 -36.96
C ASP A 266 27.38 -6.70 -37.00
N VAL A 267 27.03 -7.93 -36.60
CA VAL A 267 27.77 -9.14 -37.00
C VAL A 267 26.79 -10.32 -37.17
N LEU A 268 26.78 -10.84 -38.41
CA LEU A 268 26.23 -12.11 -38.90
C LEU A 268 24.69 -12.20 -39.03
N ARG A 269 24.21 -12.11 -40.29
CA ARG A 269 23.92 -13.30 -41.11
C ARG A 269 23.46 -12.94 -42.52
N SER A 270 24.14 -13.54 -43.48
CA SER A 270 23.94 -13.53 -44.94
C SER A 270 22.65 -14.20 -45.42
N ALA A 271 21.94 -13.59 -46.37
CA ALA A 271 21.31 -14.24 -47.54
C ALA A 271 20.74 -13.21 -48.57
N PRO A 272 20.64 -13.55 -49.88
CA PRO A 272 20.62 -12.60 -51.03
C PRO A 272 19.20 -12.28 -51.58
N PRO A 273 19.03 -11.45 -52.66
CA PRO A 273 17.94 -10.47 -52.79
C PRO A 273 16.72 -10.95 -53.59
N GLU A 274 15.54 -10.38 -53.31
CA GLU A 274 14.36 -10.49 -54.20
C GLU A 274 13.60 -9.17 -54.37
N LYS A 275 13.84 -8.57 -55.55
CA LYS A 275 13.03 -7.72 -56.45
C LYS A 275 11.86 -6.84 -55.95
N ALA A 276 11.96 -5.56 -56.32
CA ALA A 276 10.95 -4.51 -56.58
C ALA A 276 9.72 -5.02 -57.40
N GLU A 277 8.48 -4.50 -57.38
CA GLU A 277 7.85 -3.15 -57.21
C GLU A 277 6.29 -3.39 -57.27
N PRO A 278 5.33 -2.42 -57.33
CA PRO A 278 5.13 -1.12 -56.67
C PRO A 278 3.72 -0.96 -56.01
N ALA A 279 3.51 0.18 -55.33
CA ALA A 279 2.22 0.66 -54.79
C ALA A 279 1.25 1.22 -55.86
N PRO A 280 -0.02 1.49 -55.49
CA PRO A 280 -0.65 2.72 -55.94
C PRO A 280 -1.31 3.54 -54.81
N ALA A 281 -1.43 4.83 -55.11
CA ALA A 281 -1.73 5.95 -54.22
C ALA A 281 -3.23 6.23 -54.00
N ALA A 282 -3.50 6.83 -52.83
CA ALA A 282 -4.40 7.94 -52.50
C ALA A 282 -5.87 7.97 -53.00
N THR A 283 -6.81 8.15 -52.07
CA THR A 283 -7.68 9.36 -51.98
C THR A 283 -8.59 9.36 -50.74
N LYS A 284 -8.68 10.52 -50.06
CA LYS A 284 -9.79 10.95 -49.17
C LYS A 284 -10.90 11.59 -50.03
N PRO A 285 -12.18 11.65 -49.60
CA PRO A 285 -12.69 12.83 -48.87
C PRO A 285 -13.75 12.55 -47.78
N ALA A 286 -14.19 13.64 -47.15
CA ALA A 286 -14.81 13.80 -45.84
C ALA A 286 -16.35 13.57 -45.73
N GLU A 287 -16.82 13.69 -44.46
CA GLU A 287 -18.08 14.31 -44.01
C GLU A 287 -19.26 13.40 -43.58
N LYS A 288 -19.54 13.36 -42.26
CA LYS A 288 -20.88 13.65 -41.68
C LYS A 288 -20.89 13.69 -40.14
N LYS A 289 -21.53 14.74 -39.63
CA LYS A 289 -21.74 15.10 -38.23
C LYS A 289 -23.25 15.28 -38.05
N ALA A 290 -23.95 14.34 -37.41
CA ALA A 290 -25.30 14.51 -36.85
C ALA A 290 -25.75 13.23 -36.15
N GLU A 291 -25.79 13.22 -34.81
CA GLU A 291 -26.94 12.77 -34.00
C GLU A 291 -26.60 12.79 -32.50
N LYS A 292 -27.64 12.91 -31.67
CA LYS A 292 -27.67 13.03 -30.20
C LYS A 292 -27.42 14.42 -29.64
N LYS A 293 -28.36 15.31 -29.97
CA LYS A 293 -28.72 16.46 -29.14
C LYS A 293 -30.24 16.53 -29.00
N GLU A 294 -30.84 15.53 -28.35
CA GLU A 294 -32.30 15.50 -28.17
C GLU A 294 -32.73 14.69 -26.93
N VAL A 295 -32.24 15.06 -25.73
CA VAL A 295 -32.92 14.75 -24.45
C VAL A 295 -32.60 15.85 -23.44
N LYS A 296 -33.06 17.09 -23.69
CA LYS A 296 -33.02 18.15 -22.65
C LYS A 296 -33.88 19.38 -22.97
N LYS A 297 -35.14 19.22 -23.37
CA LYS A 297 -36.07 20.36 -23.35
C LYS A 297 -37.55 19.99 -23.48
N GLN A 298 -38.14 19.31 -22.49
CA GLN A 298 -39.57 19.38 -22.20
C GLN A 298 -39.86 18.62 -20.90
N GLU A 299 -39.69 19.30 -19.76
CA GLU A 299 -40.42 19.04 -18.50
C GLU A 299 -39.98 20.08 -17.45
N LYS A 300 -40.25 21.34 -17.78
CA LYS A 300 -40.35 22.43 -16.81
C LYS A 300 -41.49 23.33 -17.26
N LYS A 301 -42.72 23.03 -16.80
CA LYS A 301 -43.76 23.97 -16.32
C LYS A 301 -45.16 23.36 -16.39
N ALA A 302 -45.57 22.70 -15.30
CA ALA A 302 -46.92 22.58 -14.74
C ALA A 302 -46.77 21.48 -13.66
N GLU A 303 -46.69 21.76 -12.37
CA GLU A 303 -47.76 22.30 -11.54
C GLU A 303 -47.20 22.94 -10.25
N LYS A 304 -47.79 24.06 -9.87
CA LYS A 304 -47.61 24.73 -8.58
C LYS A 304 -48.45 24.01 -7.49
N LYS A 305 -47.83 23.82 -6.32
CA LYS A 305 -48.34 23.69 -4.91
C LYS A 305 -49.86 23.98 -4.65
N PRO A 306 -50.48 23.46 -3.55
CA PRO A 306 -49.86 23.20 -2.24
C PRO A 306 -50.36 21.98 -1.42
N LYS A 307 -49.49 21.43 -0.54
CA LYS A 307 -49.97 20.78 0.70
C LYS A 307 -49.03 21.05 1.88
N LYS A 308 -49.53 21.93 2.74
CA LYS A 308 -49.06 22.28 4.09
C LYS A 308 -49.76 21.31 5.06
N LYS A 309 -49.14 20.19 5.42
CA LYS A 309 -49.50 19.34 6.58
C LYS A 309 -48.53 18.16 6.66
N GLN A 310 -47.45 18.30 7.43
CA GLN A 310 -46.77 17.25 8.21
C GLN A 310 -45.47 17.81 8.82
N GLU A 311 -45.63 18.89 9.60
CA GLU A 311 -44.68 19.27 10.65
C GLU A 311 -45.56 19.63 11.86
N LYS A 312 -45.89 18.59 12.62
CA LYS A 312 -46.46 18.60 13.98
C LYS A 312 -46.93 17.18 14.31
N LYS A 313 -45.99 16.24 14.42
CA LYS A 313 -46.16 14.94 15.11
C LYS A 313 -44.82 14.21 15.20
N ALA A 314 -43.83 14.87 15.79
CA ALA A 314 -42.61 14.23 16.29
C ALA A 314 -42.02 15.09 17.43
N GLU A 315 -42.89 15.58 18.32
CA GLU A 315 -42.50 16.21 19.58
C GLU A 315 -43.65 15.99 20.58
N LYS A 316 -43.93 14.71 20.83
CA LYS A 316 -44.83 14.26 21.90
C LYS A 316 -44.50 12.82 22.28
N SER A 317 -43.23 12.59 22.56
CA SER A 317 -42.73 11.33 23.14
C SER A 317 -41.53 11.61 24.03
N GLU A 318 -41.57 12.68 24.84
CA GLU A 318 -40.63 12.85 25.95
C GLU A 318 -41.19 13.82 27.00
N LYS A 319 -42.34 13.48 27.59
CA LYS A 319 -42.82 14.11 28.83
C LYS A 319 -43.79 13.18 29.58
N THR A 320 -43.33 11.96 29.84
CA THR A 320 -43.93 11.06 30.83
C THR A 320 -42.83 10.21 31.48
N LYS A 321 -41.92 10.87 32.22
CA LYS A 321 -41.02 10.22 33.19
C LYS A 321 -40.45 11.27 34.15
N LYS A 322 -41.33 11.81 34.99
CA LYS A 322 -41.01 12.36 36.32
C LYS A 322 -42.33 12.62 37.07
N LYS A 323 -42.84 11.54 37.64
CA LYS A 323 -43.51 11.54 38.93
C LYS A 323 -43.08 10.27 39.63
#